data_AF-A0A522R9Z0-F1
#
_entry.id   AF-A0A522R9Z0-F1
#
_cell.length_a   1.000
_cell.length_b   1.000
_cell.length_c   1.000
_cell.angle_alpha   90.00
_cell.angle_beta   90.00
_cell.angle_gamma   90.00
#
_symmetry.space_group_name_H-M   'P 1'
#
loop_
_entity.id
_entity.type
_entity.pdbx_description
1 polymer ?
#
loop_
_entity_poly.entity_id
_entity_poly.type
_entity_poly.pdbx_seq_one_letter_code
_entity_poly.pdbx_strand_id
1 'polypeptide(L)'
;MKRWILIVFALLFTLQAFSQNSGFCGLENNAFQSGESLTYKVYYNVSFAYIGAGEVTFATTLTDLDGKPAYHVVGEGHTYHSYDWIFKVRDRYETYIDANSLLPLKFIRDVNEGDYHKYNVITFNHEKNTATS
;
A
#
# COMPACT_ATOMS: atom_id res chain seq x y z
N MET A 1 -10.98 29.64 -53.44
CA MET A 1 -11.81 28.92 -52.44
C MET A 1 -11.20 27.57 -52.03
N LYS A 2 -10.89 26.66 -52.96
CA LYS A 2 -10.37 25.31 -52.64
C LYS A 2 -9.02 25.25 -51.89
N ARG A 3 -8.09 26.18 -52.16
CA ARG A 3 -6.78 26.25 -51.47
C ARG A 3 -6.88 26.64 -49.99
N TRP A 4 -7.85 27.49 -49.64
CA TRP A 4 -8.07 27.93 -48.25
C TRP A 4 -8.72 26.82 -47.42
N ILE A 5 -9.60 26.02 -48.02
CA ILE A 5 -10.20 24.83 -47.39
C ILE A 5 -9.10 23.83 -47.01
N LEU A 6 -8.11 23.60 -47.88
CA LEU A 6 -6.99 22.70 -47.60
C LEU A 6 -6.08 23.21 -46.47
N ILE A 7 -5.86 24.52 -46.38
CA ILE A 7 -5.07 25.13 -45.30
C ILE A 7 -5.80 25.05 -43.96
N VAL A 8 -7.12 25.30 -43.95
CA VAL A 8 -7.96 25.16 -42.75
C VAL A 8 -7.99 23.71 -42.27
N PHE A 9 -8.10 22.75 -43.20
CA PHE A 9 -8.08 21.32 -42.87
C PHE A 9 -6.71 20.88 -42.32
N ALA A 10 -5.61 21.41 -42.85
CA ALA A 10 -4.27 21.15 -42.34
C ALA A 10 -4.05 21.76 -40.94
N LEU A 11 -4.56 22.98 -40.67
CA LEU A 11 -4.49 23.60 -39.35
C LEU A 11 -5.32 22.85 -38.30
N LEU A 12 -6.51 22.37 -38.67
CA LEU A 12 -7.36 21.52 -37.80
C LEU A 12 -6.69 20.18 -37.47
N PHE A 13 -5.87 19.63 -38.36
CA PHE A 13 -5.10 18.41 -38.11
C PHE A 13 -3.93 18.63 -37.12
N THR A 14 -3.31 19.81 -37.14
CA THR A 14 -2.22 20.15 -36.19
C THR A 14 -2.70 20.37 -34.75
N LEU A 15 -3.97 20.72 -34.54
CA LEU A 15 -4.55 20.89 -33.20
C LEU A 15 -4.80 19.56 -32.48
N GLN A 16 -4.88 18.43 -33.19
CA GLN A 16 -5.04 17.10 -32.59
C GLN A 16 -3.71 16.47 -32.13
N ALA A 17 -2.56 17.03 -32.54
CA ALA A 17 -1.24 16.49 -32.19
C ALA A 17 -0.77 16.85 -30.77
N PHE A 18 -1.41 17.83 -30.11
CA PHE A 18 -1.03 18.28 -28.77
C PHE A 18 -1.70 17.52 -27.61
N SER A 19 -2.50 16.47 -27.89
CA SER A 19 -3.12 15.65 -26.83
C SER A 19 -2.23 14.52 -26.31
N GLN A 20 -0.97 14.42 -26.74
CA GLN A 20 0.01 13.53 -26.12
C GLN A 20 0.61 14.21 -24.89
N ASN A 21 -0.23 14.46 -23.89
CA ASN A 21 0.28 14.62 -22.53
C ASN A 21 0.70 13.22 -22.05
N SER A 22 1.89 12.78 -22.43
CA SER A 22 2.59 11.63 -21.82
C SER A 22 3.09 11.98 -20.40
N GLY A 23 2.37 12.87 -19.71
CA GLY A 23 2.62 13.29 -18.35
C GLY A 23 2.06 12.27 -17.39
N PHE A 24 2.95 11.54 -16.73
CA PHE A 24 2.70 10.72 -15.54
C PHE A 24 1.66 9.60 -15.72
N CYS A 25 2.14 8.40 -16.09
CA CYS A 25 1.43 7.13 -15.88
C CYS A 25 1.60 6.66 -14.42
N GLY A 26 1.50 7.58 -13.45
CA GLY A 26 1.53 7.23 -12.04
C GLY A 26 0.11 7.15 -11.52
N LEU A 27 -0.17 6.12 -10.73
CA LEU A 27 -1.44 5.98 -10.04
C LEU A 27 -1.57 7.11 -9.02
N GLU A 28 -2.64 7.90 -9.11
CA GLU A 28 -2.95 8.88 -8.07
C GLU A 28 -3.57 8.18 -6.86
N ASN A 29 -2.94 8.33 -5.69
CA ASN A 29 -3.46 7.73 -4.47
C ASN A 29 -4.64 8.52 -3.92
N ASN A 30 -5.82 7.90 -3.96
CA ASN A 30 -7.05 8.43 -3.34
C ASN A 30 -7.59 7.52 -2.23
N ALA A 31 -6.86 6.45 -1.88
CA ALA A 31 -7.34 5.43 -0.96
C ALA A 31 -6.91 5.69 0.49
N PHE A 32 -5.76 6.33 0.69
CA PHE A 32 -5.21 6.65 2.00
C PHE A 32 -4.26 7.84 1.93
N GLN A 33 -3.94 8.42 3.07
CA GLN A 33 -2.94 9.48 3.21
C GLN A 33 -1.99 9.20 4.38
N SER A 34 -0.85 9.90 4.38
CA SER A 34 0.09 9.84 5.51
C SER A 34 -0.55 10.38 6.78
N GLY A 35 -0.28 9.71 7.91
CA GLY A 35 -0.81 10.04 9.22
C GLY A 35 -2.13 9.35 9.55
N GLU A 36 -2.73 8.60 8.61
CA GLU A 36 -3.92 7.80 8.89
C GLU A 36 -3.61 6.59 9.77
N SER A 37 -4.56 6.29 10.66
CA SER A 37 -4.54 5.10 11.48
C SER A 37 -5.95 4.51 11.60
N LEU A 38 -6.08 3.21 11.33
CA LEU A 38 -7.32 2.45 11.43
C LEU A 38 -7.13 1.32 12.44
N THR A 39 -7.96 1.28 13.48
CA THR A 39 -7.93 0.20 14.48
C THR A 39 -9.22 -0.60 14.41
N TYR A 40 -9.09 -1.91 14.23
CA TYR A 40 -10.18 -2.88 14.20
C TYR A 40 -10.13 -3.74 15.46
N LYS A 41 -11.31 -4.05 16.00
CA LYS A 41 -11.47 -4.99 17.11
C LYS A 41 -11.94 -6.33 16.57
N VAL A 42 -11.23 -7.40 16.94
CA VAL A 42 -11.56 -8.77 16.56
C VAL A 42 -12.40 -9.38 17.67
N TYR A 43 -13.50 -10.05 17.31
CA TYR A 43 -14.39 -10.71 18.26
C TYR A 43 -14.67 -12.15 17.84
N TYR A 44 -14.74 -13.05 18.83
CA TYR A 44 -15.42 -14.32 18.68
C TYR A 44 -16.92 -14.11 18.85
N ASN A 45 -17.70 -14.58 17.87
CA ASN A 45 -19.14 -14.69 18.01
C ASN A 45 -19.48 -16.05 18.64
N VAL A 46 -20.00 -16.01 19.86
CA VAL A 46 -20.56 -17.19 20.52
C VAL A 46 -22.03 -16.90 20.73
N SER A 47 -22.95 -17.66 20.13
CA SER A 47 -24.42 -17.48 19.99
C SER A 47 -25.14 -16.29 20.66
N PHE A 48 -24.84 -15.96 21.92
CA PHE A 48 -25.48 -14.89 22.70
C PHE A 48 -24.58 -13.68 23.02
N ALA A 49 -23.30 -13.67 22.62
CA ALA A 49 -22.34 -12.62 22.95
C ALA A 49 -21.18 -12.49 21.92
N TYR A 50 -20.61 -11.29 21.86
CA TYR A 50 -19.34 -11.02 21.17
C TYR A 50 -18.23 -10.89 22.22
N ILE A 51 -17.26 -11.79 22.16
CA ILE A 51 -16.12 -11.81 23.07
C ILE A 51 -14.93 -11.21 22.33
N GLY A 52 -14.42 -10.08 22.82
CA GLY A 52 -13.27 -9.42 22.21
C GLY A 52 -12.03 -10.31 22.33
N ALA A 53 -11.37 -10.59 21.20
CA ALA A 53 -10.22 -11.46 21.12
C ALA A 53 -8.90 -10.67 21.02
N GLY A 54 -8.94 -9.50 20.37
CA GLY A 54 -7.76 -8.69 20.11
C GLY A 54 -8.05 -7.48 19.22
N GLU A 55 -6.99 -6.82 18.80
CA GLU A 55 -7.02 -5.63 17.96
C GLU A 55 -6.02 -5.76 16.80
N VAL A 56 -6.35 -5.11 15.69
CA VAL A 56 -5.46 -4.91 14.55
C VAL A 56 -5.42 -3.43 14.21
N THR A 57 -4.24 -2.83 14.17
CA THR A 57 -4.05 -1.44 13.80
C THR A 57 -3.25 -1.35 12.50
N PHE A 58 -3.72 -0.52 11.57
CA PHE A 58 -3.01 -0.14 10.36
C PHE A 58 -2.67 1.33 10.45
N ALA A 59 -1.39 1.67 10.39
CA ALA A 59 -0.90 3.03 10.41
C ALA A 59 -0.05 3.32 9.16
N THR A 60 -0.28 4.47 8.54
CA THR A 60 0.46 4.90 7.35
C THR A 60 1.24 6.16 7.66
N THR A 61 2.52 6.18 7.30
CA THR A 61 3.38 7.36 7.39
C THR A 61 4.13 7.57 6.09
N LEU A 62 4.47 8.82 5.76
CA LEU A 62 5.40 9.12 4.67
C LEU A 62 6.82 9.16 5.24
N THR A 63 7.73 8.39 4.65
CA THR A 63 9.12 8.29 5.05
C THR A 63 10.05 8.34 3.82
N ASP A 64 11.35 8.44 4.07
CA ASP A 64 12.37 8.24 3.05
C ASP A 64 12.91 6.81 3.13
N LEU A 65 12.85 6.08 2.02
CA LEU A 65 13.48 4.78 1.86
C LEU A 65 14.55 4.88 0.78
N ASP A 66 15.82 4.87 1.19
CA ASP A 66 16.99 4.92 0.31
C ASP A 66 16.97 6.14 -0.64
N GLY A 67 16.57 7.32 -0.14
CA GLY A 67 16.47 8.56 -0.93
C GLY A 67 15.21 8.66 -1.79
N LYS A 68 14.24 7.75 -1.61
CA LYS A 68 12.94 7.78 -2.29
C LYS A 68 11.81 8.03 -1.29
N PRO A 69 10.88 8.97 -1.58
CA PRO A 69 9.69 9.13 -0.77
C PRO A 69 8.83 7.87 -0.87
N ALA A 70 8.49 7.28 0.28
CA ALA A 70 7.72 6.05 0.36
C ALA A 70 6.68 6.13 1.47
N TYR A 71 5.49 5.59 1.22
CA TYR A 71 4.54 5.29 2.28
C TYR A 71 5.02 4.06 3.05
N HIS A 72 5.24 4.22 4.34
CA HIS A 72 5.46 3.11 5.27
C HIS A 72 4.15 2.80 5.96
N VAL A 73 3.60 1.63 5.61
CA VAL A 73 2.36 1.11 6.18
C VAL A 73 2.70 -0.01 7.13
N VAL A 74 2.25 0.11 8.37
CA VAL A 74 2.46 -0.87 9.44
C VAL A 74 1.11 -1.43 9.87
N GLY A 75 0.96 -2.75 9.75
CA GLY A 75 -0.14 -3.52 10.30
C GLY A 75 0.31 -4.29 11.54
N GLU A 76 -0.20 -3.95 12.71
CA GLU A 76 0.07 -4.65 13.97
C GLU A 76 -1.18 -5.34 14.47
N GLY A 77 -1.08 -6.65 14.70
CA GLY A 77 -2.16 -7.48 15.22
C GLY A 77 -1.78 -8.11 16.54
N HIS A 78 -2.64 -8.01 17.55
CA HIS A 78 -2.40 -8.67 18.81
C HIS A 78 -3.68 -9.16 19.48
N THR A 79 -3.58 -10.31 20.16
CA THR A 79 -4.61 -10.74 21.12
C THR A 79 -4.60 -9.82 22.35
N TYR A 80 -5.73 -9.71 23.05
CA TYR A 80 -5.72 -9.05 24.35
C TYR A 80 -4.97 -9.89 25.37
N HIS A 81 -4.28 -9.24 26.30
CA HIS A 81 -3.44 -9.90 27.29
C HIS A 81 -4.20 -10.93 28.14
N SER A 82 -5.50 -10.71 28.38
CA SER A 82 -6.39 -11.65 29.09
C SER A 82 -6.58 -13.00 28.39
N TYR A 83 -6.24 -13.11 27.10
CA TYR A 83 -6.35 -14.34 26.30
C TYR A 83 -4.99 -14.94 25.92
N ASP A 84 -3.87 -14.31 26.31
CA ASP A 84 -2.52 -14.78 25.97
C ASP A 84 -2.24 -16.20 26.52
N TRP A 85 -2.96 -16.63 27.56
CA TRP A 85 -2.82 -17.98 28.14
C TRP A 85 -3.45 -19.10 27.27
N ILE A 86 -4.38 -18.75 26.36
CA ILE A 86 -4.96 -19.70 25.40
C ILE A 86 -4.13 -19.70 24.12
N PHE A 87 -3.91 -18.50 23.55
CA PHE A 87 -3.14 -18.32 22.34
C PHE A 87 -2.70 -16.85 22.22
N LYS A 88 -1.40 -16.61 22.22
CA LYS A 88 -0.81 -15.27 22.14
C LYS A 88 -0.43 -14.95 20.69
N VAL A 89 -0.93 -13.83 20.17
CA VAL A 89 -0.54 -13.31 18.84
C VAL A 89 0.10 -11.94 19.01
N ARG A 90 1.28 -11.72 18.42
CA ARG A 90 2.00 -10.45 18.37
C ARG A 90 2.65 -10.32 17.00
N ASP A 91 1.84 -9.95 16.03
CA ASP A 91 2.22 -9.90 14.63
C ASP A 91 2.41 -8.47 14.16
N ARG A 92 3.47 -8.27 13.38
CA ARG A 92 3.78 -6.99 12.72
C ARG A 92 4.13 -7.24 11.26
N TYR A 93 3.34 -6.62 10.40
CA TYR A 93 3.53 -6.61 8.96
C TYR A 93 3.83 -5.19 8.52
N GLU A 94 4.86 -5.01 7.72
CA GLU A 94 5.25 -3.69 7.22
C GLU A 94 5.42 -3.74 5.71
N THR A 95 5.00 -2.68 5.05
CA THR A 95 5.29 -2.49 3.63
C THR A 95 5.72 -1.05 3.39
N TYR A 96 6.68 -0.90 2.48
CA TYR A 96 7.13 0.38 1.97
C TYR A 96 6.68 0.46 0.53
N ILE A 97 5.96 1.51 0.19
CA ILE A 97 5.34 1.71 -1.12
C ILE A 97 5.88 3.01 -1.69
N ASP A 98 6.43 2.99 -2.90
CA ASP A 98 6.91 4.19 -3.57
C ASP A 98 5.78 5.21 -3.70
N ALA A 99 5.99 6.44 -3.22
CA ALA A 99 4.92 7.42 -3.13
C ALA A 99 4.47 7.97 -4.49
N ASN A 100 5.28 7.81 -5.54
CA ASN A 100 4.99 8.30 -6.88
C ASN A 100 4.31 7.24 -7.75
N SER A 101 4.78 5.99 -7.68
CA SER A 101 4.32 4.88 -8.52
C SER A 101 3.31 3.96 -7.84
N LEU A 102 3.19 4.04 -6.52
CA LEU A 102 2.43 3.12 -5.67
C LEU A 102 2.86 1.65 -5.76
N LEU A 103 4.05 1.39 -6.27
CA LEU A 103 4.62 0.04 -6.33
C LEU A 103 5.31 -0.31 -5.00
N PRO A 104 5.20 -1.57 -4.52
CA PRO A 104 5.84 -2.00 -3.29
C PRO A 104 7.36 -2.02 -3.47
N LEU A 105 8.11 -1.48 -2.52
CA LEU A 105 9.58 -1.47 -2.51
C LEU A 105 10.15 -2.55 -1.59
N LYS A 106 9.52 -2.71 -0.42
CA LYS A 106 9.98 -3.63 0.63
C LYS A 106 8.80 -4.11 1.46
N PHE A 107 8.83 -5.36 1.87
CA PHE A 107 7.87 -5.95 2.79
C PHE A 107 8.61 -6.63 3.93
N ILE A 108 8.11 -6.50 5.15
CA ILE A 108 8.67 -7.10 6.36
C ILE A 108 7.52 -7.83 7.05
N ARG A 109 7.79 -9.07 7.44
CA ARG A 109 6.90 -9.86 8.30
C ARG A 109 7.67 -10.27 9.54
N ASP A 110 7.14 -9.92 10.69
CA ASP A 110 7.56 -10.39 12.00
C ASP A 110 6.34 -10.97 12.72
N VAL A 111 6.29 -12.30 12.85
CA VAL A 111 5.13 -13.05 13.35
C VAL A 111 5.53 -13.78 14.62
N ASN A 112 4.66 -13.70 15.62
CA ASN A 112 4.80 -14.39 16.91
C ASN A 112 3.43 -14.87 17.36
N GLU A 113 3.15 -16.15 17.09
CA GLU A 113 1.87 -16.80 17.33
C GLU A 113 2.08 -18.06 18.17
N GLY A 114 1.96 -17.93 19.49
CA GLY A 114 2.28 -19.01 20.44
C GLY A 114 3.75 -19.42 20.33
N ASP A 115 4.01 -20.66 19.89
CA ASP A 115 5.35 -21.20 19.66
C ASP A 115 5.86 -20.96 18.23
N TYR A 116 5.03 -20.38 17.35
CA TYR A 116 5.39 -20.10 15.97
C TYR A 116 6.03 -18.72 15.83
N HIS A 117 7.23 -18.69 15.24
CA HIS A 117 7.94 -17.46 14.93
C HIS A 117 8.34 -17.41 13.46
N LYS A 118 8.14 -16.25 12.83
CA LYS A 118 8.63 -16.04 11.47
C LYS A 118 9.04 -14.60 11.23
N TYR A 119 10.32 -14.44 10.94
CA TYR A 119 10.87 -13.19 10.46
C TYR A 119 11.26 -13.32 8.99
N ASN A 120 10.82 -12.38 8.15
CA ASN A 120 11.10 -12.42 6.71
C ASN A 120 11.07 -11.01 6.13
N VAL A 121 12.05 -10.69 5.29
CA VAL A 121 12.14 -9.40 4.60
C VAL A 121 12.20 -9.66 3.11
N ILE A 122 11.28 -9.07 2.36
CA ILE A 122 11.22 -9.17 0.90
C ILE A 122 11.52 -7.80 0.32
N THR A 123 12.42 -7.74 -0.66
CA THR A 123 12.70 -6.52 -1.43
C THR A 123 12.24 -6.72 -2.86
N PHE A 124 11.62 -5.70 -3.45
CA PHE A 124 11.06 -5.74 -4.80
C PHE A 124 11.91 -4.89 -5.75
N ASN A 125 12.30 -5.49 -6.88
CA ASN A 125 12.97 -4.80 -7.96
C ASN A 125 12.09 -4.85 -9.22
N HIS A 126 11.35 -3.77 -9.46
CA HIS A 126 10.43 -3.67 -10.60
C HIS A 126 11.14 -3.54 -11.95
N GLU A 127 12.37 -3.02 -11.99
CA GLU A 127 13.15 -2.96 -13.24
C GLU A 127 13.55 -4.37 -13.72
N LYS A 128 13.89 -5.24 -12.77
CA LYS A 128 14.29 -6.63 -13.03
C LYS A 128 13.15 -7.63 -12.95
N ASN A 129 11.95 -7.19 -12.58
CA ASN A 129 10.80 -8.05 -12.28
C ASN A 129 11.12 -9.17 -11.28
N THR A 130 11.84 -8.84 -10.20
CA THR A 130 12.22 -9.81 -9.16
C THR A 130 11.77 -9.38 -7.77
N ALA A 131 11.53 -10.38 -6.92
CA ALA A 131 11.36 -10.23 -5.48
C ALA A 131 12.33 -11.17 -4.78
N THR A 132 13.03 -10.69 -3.75
CA THR A 132 14.06 -11.47 -3.04
C THR A 132 13.82 -11.41 -1.54
N SER A 133 13.85 -12.57 -0.91
CA SER A 133 13.69 -12.78 0.53
C SER A 133 15.02 -13.04 1.23
#